data_AF-A0A925IB30-F1
#
_entry.id   AF-A0A925IB30-F1
#
_cell.length_a   1.000
_cell.length_b   1.000
_cell.length_c   1.000
_cell.angle_alpha   90.00
_cell.angle_beta   90.00
_cell.angle_gamma   90.00
#
_symmetry.space_group_name_H-M   'P 1'
#
loop_
_entity.id
_entity.type
_entity.pdbx_description
1 polymer ?
#
loop_
_entity_poly.entity_id
_entity_poly.type
_entity_poly.pdbx_seq_one_letter_code
_entity_poly.pdbx_strand_id
1 'polypeptide(L)'
;MFTNEIITSNIPLARIVIDFFTAEATNPELFKKIKEICVKYSTVLKKPNGVHFNQMGYFSLYDFGLYIGETQLNGGAFSPFFVEQIVNKLSENYIIILTPDIGPKYSGERRFKSGEDLTKFLYERDLILNLVCGWKYIINKYSSSVVKIEHKNSLGDPAIGTGFYFGIIANGAPKDLIITNKLVVEKASEIKVLSKDDGEIKFLSIIQDCSRDLAFIVLENELSLPAFHLNSPIEILSEIITIGYPSIPMTKFAYQLVHRGEVNTYVEDYSGNQLFLFSAKTSSGNSGSPIIDRFGMIAGIVTEELFEKEAFYQKGKLPYYAAIPAEEIMKSLAENFPKK
;
A
#
# COMPACT_ATOMS: atom_id res chain seq x y z
N MET A 1 4.37 17.97 3.34
CA MET A 1 2.89 18.10 3.32
C MET A 1 2.42 18.79 2.05
N PHE A 2 2.97 19.97 1.70
CA PHE A 2 2.62 20.72 0.47
C PHE A 2 2.82 19.97 -0.86
N THR A 3 3.85 19.13 -0.97
CA THR A 3 4.20 18.45 -2.25
C THR A 3 3.17 17.42 -2.69
N ASN A 4 2.62 16.63 -1.75
CA ASN A 4 1.58 15.65 -2.05
C ASN A 4 0.27 16.33 -2.46
N GLU A 5 -0.08 17.45 -1.81
CA GLU A 5 -1.30 18.21 -2.12
C GLU A 5 -1.26 18.78 -3.54
N ILE A 6 -0.09 19.27 -3.96
CA ILE A 6 0.16 19.71 -5.33
C ILE A 6 -0.07 18.55 -6.32
N ILE A 7 0.49 17.36 -6.07
CA ILE A 7 0.31 16.20 -6.96
C ILE A 7 -1.17 15.80 -7.03
N THR A 8 -1.86 15.75 -5.90
CA THR A 8 -3.30 15.40 -5.85
C THR A 8 -4.20 16.42 -6.53
N SER A 9 -3.75 17.66 -6.74
CA SER A 9 -4.53 18.68 -7.45
C SER A 9 -4.71 18.39 -8.94
N ASN A 10 -3.87 17.53 -9.54
CA ASN A 10 -3.97 17.15 -10.95
C ASN A 10 -3.55 15.68 -11.16
N ILE A 11 -4.41 14.75 -10.74
CA ILE A 11 -4.22 13.30 -10.96
C ILE A 11 -4.05 12.93 -12.45
N PRO A 12 -4.80 13.52 -13.42
CA PRO A 12 -4.58 13.22 -14.83
C PRO A 12 -3.15 13.52 -15.30
N LEU A 13 -2.58 14.68 -14.93
CA LEU A 13 -1.19 14.99 -15.25
C LEU A 13 -0.22 14.05 -14.53
N ALA A 14 -0.50 13.69 -13.27
CA ALA A 14 0.33 12.74 -12.54
C ALA A 14 0.40 11.37 -13.24
N ARG A 15 -0.74 10.88 -13.76
CA ARG A 15 -0.79 9.64 -14.57
C ARG A 15 0.06 9.77 -15.83
N ILE A 16 -0.05 10.87 -16.56
CA ILE A 16 0.76 11.09 -17.78
C ILE A 16 2.26 11.10 -17.47
N VAL A 17 2.68 11.71 -16.35
CA VAL A 17 4.09 11.70 -15.92
C VAL A 17 4.54 10.27 -15.61
N ILE A 18 3.75 9.52 -14.83
CA ILE A 18 4.05 8.11 -14.50
C ILE A 18 4.14 7.28 -15.77
N ASP A 19 3.14 7.37 -16.66
CA ASP A 19 3.09 6.64 -17.92
C ASP A 19 4.34 6.93 -18.76
N PHE A 20 4.74 8.20 -18.88
CA PHE A 20 5.92 8.58 -19.65
C PHE A 20 7.20 7.94 -19.12
N PHE A 21 7.45 8.03 -17.81
CA PHE A 21 8.71 7.57 -17.22
C PHE A 21 8.76 6.06 -16.95
N THR A 22 7.62 5.36 -17.00
CA THR A 22 7.53 3.91 -16.74
C THR A 22 7.20 3.09 -17.99
N ALA A 23 6.91 3.73 -19.13
CA ALA A 23 6.40 3.07 -20.34
C ALA A 23 7.23 1.87 -20.79
N GLU A 24 8.55 1.86 -20.62
CA GLU A 24 9.41 0.74 -21.03
C GLU A 24 8.98 -0.58 -20.38
N ALA A 25 8.60 -0.55 -19.09
CA ALA A 25 8.16 -1.72 -18.35
C ALA A 25 6.64 -1.95 -18.42
N THR A 26 5.86 -0.90 -18.67
CA THR A 26 4.41 -0.92 -18.48
C THR A 26 3.61 -0.89 -19.78
N ASN A 27 4.15 -0.26 -20.84
CA ASN A 27 3.45 -0.09 -22.11
C ASN A 27 4.45 0.06 -23.29
N PRO A 28 4.81 -1.06 -23.96
CA PRO A 28 5.77 -1.05 -25.07
C PRO A 28 5.39 -0.17 -26.26
N GLU A 29 4.09 -0.05 -26.56
CA GLU A 29 3.61 0.80 -27.65
C GLU A 29 3.79 2.28 -27.34
N LEU A 30 3.42 2.68 -26.11
CA LEU A 30 3.64 4.04 -25.62
C LEU A 30 5.14 4.36 -25.57
N PHE A 31 5.98 3.42 -25.10
CA PHE A 31 7.42 3.60 -25.05
C PHE A 31 8.01 3.86 -26.43
N LYS A 32 7.58 3.10 -27.45
CA LYS A 32 7.99 3.32 -28.83
C LYS A 32 7.62 4.73 -29.31
N LYS A 33 6.38 5.17 -29.05
CA LYS A 33 5.91 6.52 -29.41
C LYS A 33 6.73 7.61 -28.71
N ILE A 34 7.02 7.46 -27.42
CA ILE A 34 7.84 8.40 -26.65
C ILE A 34 9.24 8.51 -27.28
N LYS A 35 9.89 7.37 -27.55
CA LYS A 35 11.21 7.34 -28.20
C LYS A 35 11.21 8.07 -29.55
N GLU A 36 10.23 7.78 -30.40
CA GLU A 36 10.12 8.41 -31.72
C GLU A 36 10.05 9.95 -31.61
N ILE A 37 9.21 10.46 -30.71
CA ILE A 37 9.07 11.91 -30.48
C ILE A 37 10.37 12.50 -29.91
N CYS A 38 10.90 11.97 -28.82
CA CYS A 38 12.06 12.56 -28.14
C CYS A 38 13.35 12.46 -28.98
N VAL A 39 13.52 11.41 -29.79
CA VAL A 39 14.65 11.26 -30.73
C VAL A 39 14.52 12.25 -31.90
N LYS A 40 13.33 12.41 -32.48
CA LYS A 40 13.04 13.41 -33.54
C LYS A 40 13.47 14.80 -33.07
N TYR A 41 13.02 15.24 -31.90
CA TYR A 41 13.35 16.57 -31.38
C TYR A 41 14.83 16.72 -31.01
N SER A 42 15.45 15.72 -30.38
CA SER A 42 16.89 15.77 -30.05
C SER A 42 17.76 15.88 -31.31
N THR A 43 17.33 15.26 -32.41
CA THR A 43 17.99 15.36 -33.71
C THR A 43 17.87 16.76 -34.30
N VAL A 44 16.65 17.32 -34.32
CA VAL A 44 16.37 18.68 -34.82
C VAL A 44 17.14 19.74 -34.02
N LEU A 45 17.23 19.58 -32.70
CA LEU A 45 17.94 20.49 -31.80
C LEU A 45 19.46 20.27 -31.77
N LYS A 46 20.00 19.36 -32.61
CA LYS A 46 21.43 19.03 -32.69
C LYS A 46 22.06 18.65 -31.34
N LYS A 47 21.32 17.87 -30.53
CA LYS A 47 21.79 17.32 -29.24
C LYS A 47 22.16 15.84 -29.40
N PRO A 48 23.38 15.50 -29.88
CA PRO A 48 23.75 14.10 -30.18
C PRO A 48 23.69 13.19 -28.95
N ASN A 49 24.06 13.70 -27.78
CA ASN A 49 23.96 12.94 -26.52
C ASN A 49 22.49 12.63 -26.17
N GLY A 50 21.58 13.59 -26.38
CA GLY A 50 20.14 13.38 -26.17
C GLY A 50 19.57 12.30 -27.09
N VAL A 51 20.01 12.26 -28.35
CA VAL A 51 19.64 11.19 -29.29
C VAL A 51 20.07 9.82 -28.77
N HIS A 52 21.33 9.68 -28.33
CA HIS A 52 21.85 8.41 -27.82
C HIS A 52 21.10 7.93 -26.57
N PHE A 53 20.91 8.81 -25.58
CA PHE A 53 20.17 8.48 -24.36
C PHE A 53 18.72 8.11 -24.63
N ASN A 54 18.01 8.90 -25.45
CA ASN A 54 16.62 8.63 -25.81
C ASN A 54 16.48 7.29 -26.58
N GLN A 55 17.46 6.94 -27.42
CA GLN A 55 17.52 5.63 -28.07
C GLN A 55 17.69 4.47 -27.07
N MET A 56 18.44 4.69 -25.99
CA MET A 56 18.65 3.74 -24.91
C MET A 56 17.51 3.70 -23.86
N GLY A 57 16.51 4.58 -23.97
CA GLY A 57 15.36 4.64 -23.05
C GLY A 57 15.56 5.59 -21.85
N TYR A 58 16.59 6.45 -21.87
CA TYR A 58 16.85 7.43 -20.82
C TYR A 58 16.28 8.79 -21.19
N PHE A 59 15.26 9.23 -20.44
CA PHE A 59 14.57 10.50 -20.69
C PHE A 59 14.77 11.52 -19.57
N SER A 60 14.80 12.79 -19.92
CA SER A 60 14.82 13.89 -18.96
C SER A 60 13.46 14.58 -18.80
N LEU A 61 13.38 15.54 -17.86
CA LEU A 61 12.23 16.44 -17.73
C LEU A 61 12.03 17.31 -18.99
N TYR A 62 13.12 17.64 -19.71
CA TYR A 62 13.02 18.35 -20.98
C TYR A 62 12.40 17.46 -22.07
N ASP A 63 12.80 16.19 -22.13
CA ASP A 63 12.20 15.22 -23.06
C ASP A 63 10.69 15.05 -22.79
N PHE A 64 10.28 15.02 -21.51
CA PHE A 64 8.86 15.05 -21.12
C PHE A 64 8.14 16.32 -21.62
N GLY A 65 8.77 17.49 -21.47
CA GLY A 65 8.19 18.75 -21.95
C GLY A 65 7.98 18.78 -23.46
N LEU A 66 8.93 18.25 -24.23
CA LEU A 66 8.81 18.09 -25.68
C LEU A 66 7.67 17.13 -26.03
N TYR A 67 7.55 16.02 -25.31
CA TYR A 67 6.48 15.04 -25.50
C TYR A 67 5.10 15.65 -25.25
N ILE A 68 4.90 16.34 -24.12
CA ILE A 68 3.65 17.03 -23.79
C ILE A 68 3.30 18.09 -24.85
N GLY A 69 4.30 18.85 -25.32
CA GLY A 69 4.13 19.86 -26.36
C GLY A 69 3.68 19.27 -27.70
N GLU A 70 4.19 18.12 -28.11
CA GLU A 70 3.77 17.45 -29.36
C GLU A 70 2.40 16.77 -29.21
N THR A 71 2.16 16.08 -28.10
CA THR A 71 0.92 15.31 -27.92
C THR A 71 -0.26 16.13 -27.43
N GLN A 72 -0.03 17.37 -26.97
CA GLN A 72 -1.04 18.27 -26.40
C GLN A 72 -1.81 17.63 -25.22
N LEU A 73 -1.22 16.63 -24.55
CA LEU A 73 -1.80 16.01 -23.37
C LEU A 73 -1.86 17.03 -22.24
N ASN A 74 -2.93 16.99 -21.44
CA ASN A 74 -3.22 18.03 -20.44
C ASN A 74 -3.25 19.47 -21.02
N GLY A 75 -3.64 19.61 -22.29
CA GLY A 75 -3.66 20.90 -23.00
C GLY A 75 -2.27 21.47 -23.28
N GLY A 76 -1.22 20.64 -23.24
CA GLY A 76 0.17 21.07 -23.45
C GLY A 76 0.82 21.82 -22.28
N ALA A 77 0.07 22.06 -21.19
CA ALA A 77 0.54 22.82 -20.04
C ALA A 77 0.94 21.90 -18.89
N PHE A 78 2.07 22.19 -18.24
CA PHE A 78 2.50 21.54 -17.01
C PHE A 78 3.41 22.46 -16.19
N SER A 79 3.52 22.18 -14.89
CA SER A 79 4.52 22.82 -14.03
C SER A 79 5.77 21.93 -13.96
N PRO A 80 6.98 22.42 -14.29
CA PRO A 80 8.21 21.64 -14.16
C PRO A 80 8.42 21.14 -12.72
N PHE A 81 8.09 21.97 -11.72
CA PHE A 81 8.15 21.59 -10.31
C PHE A 81 7.23 20.39 -10.00
N PHE A 82 6.01 20.38 -10.56
CA PHE A 82 5.07 19.26 -10.38
C PHE A 82 5.66 17.94 -10.90
N VAL A 83 6.24 17.97 -12.11
CA VAL A 83 6.86 16.79 -12.73
C VAL A 83 8.08 16.33 -11.91
N GLU A 84 8.91 17.28 -11.48
CA GLU A 84 10.11 17.00 -10.68
C GLU A 84 9.77 16.31 -9.35
N GLN A 85 8.70 16.73 -8.66
CA GLN A 85 8.27 16.08 -7.42
C GLN A 85 7.86 14.62 -7.64
N ILE A 86 7.19 14.31 -8.74
CA ILE A 86 6.82 12.94 -9.09
C ILE A 86 8.08 12.12 -9.40
N VAL A 87 8.92 12.62 -10.30
CA VAL A 87 10.15 11.94 -10.73
C VAL A 87 11.09 11.65 -9.55
N ASN A 88 11.27 12.60 -8.62
CA ASN A 88 12.08 12.39 -7.43
C ASN A 88 11.54 11.22 -6.59
N LYS A 89 10.22 11.19 -6.33
CA LYS A 89 9.60 10.10 -5.58
C LYS A 89 9.71 8.75 -6.29
N LEU A 90 9.52 8.72 -7.61
CA LEU A 90 9.71 7.49 -8.39
C LEU A 90 11.16 7.00 -8.28
N SER A 91 12.13 7.91 -8.36
CA SER A 91 13.56 7.58 -8.31
C SER A 91 14.01 7.12 -6.92
N GLU A 92 13.58 7.78 -5.86
CA GLU A 92 13.86 7.40 -4.46
C GLU A 92 13.33 6.01 -4.11
N ASN A 93 12.34 5.53 -4.87
CA ASN A 93 11.68 4.24 -4.67
C ASN A 93 12.02 3.21 -5.75
N TYR A 94 13.06 3.47 -6.54
CA TYR A 94 13.56 2.57 -7.59
C TYR A 94 12.50 2.18 -8.65
N ILE A 95 11.43 2.95 -8.78
CA ILE A 95 10.44 2.80 -9.86
C ILE A 95 11.05 3.29 -11.19
N ILE A 96 11.95 4.27 -11.10
CA ILE A 96 12.80 4.72 -12.19
C ILE A 96 14.23 4.83 -11.67
N ILE A 97 15.20 4.66 -12.55
CA ILE A 97 16.61 4.65 -12.21
C ILE A 97 17.26 5.89 -12.81
N LEU A 98 17.83 6.72 -11.94
CA LEU A 98 18.68 7.84 -12.36
C LEU A 98 19.94 7.29 -13.01
N THR A 99 20.27 7.81 -14.19
CA THR A 99 21.52 7.46 -14.89
C THR A 99 22.70 7.85 -13.99
N PRO A 100 23.66 6.94 -13.70
CA PRO A 100 24.90 7.32 -13.05
C PRO A 100 25.57 8.41 -13.89
N ASP A 101 26.09 9.45 -13.26
CA ASP A 101 26.76 10.55 -13.97
C ASP A 101 28.00 9.99 -14.68
N ILE A 102 27.91 9.71 -15.99
CA ILE A 102 28.97 9.02 -16.76
C ILE A 102 30.09 10.00 -17.13
N GLY A 103 30.56 10.80 -16.18
CA GLY A 103 31.75 11.65 -16.32
C GLY A 103 31.54 13.04 -16.93
N PRO A 104 32.59 13.87 -16.93
CA PRO A 104 32.53 15.33 -17.08
C PRO A 104 32.11 15.86 -18.48
N LYS A 105 31.78 14.97 -19.43
CA LYS A 105 31.37 15.32 -20.81
C LYS A 105 29.87 15.22 -21.05
N TYR A 106 29.09 14.73 -20.09
CA TYR A 106 27.65 14.57 -20.23
C TYR A 106 26.95 15.70 -19.49
N SER A 107 26.01 16.35 -20.19
CA SER A 107 25.28 17.51 -19.69
C SER A 107 24.66 17.22 -18.32
N GLY A 108 24.74 18.18 -17.39
CA GLY A 108 24.19 18.09 -16.01
C GLY A 108 22.66 18.01 -15.91
N GLU A 109 21.99 17.46 -16.92
CA GLU A 109 20.55 17.20 -16.93
C GLU A 109 20.29 15.77 -16.46
N ARG A 110 19.49 15.63 -15.38
CA ARG A 110 19.10 14.33 -14.84
C ARG A 110 18.25 13.54 -15.85
N ARG A 111 18.66 12.30 -16.13
CA ARG A 111 17.98 11.37 -17.05
C ARG A 111 17.62 10.08 -16.33
N PHE A 112 16.43 9.58 -16.61
CA PHE A 112 15.83 8.46 -15.91
C PHE A 112 15.45 7.37 -16.91
N LYS A 113 15.63 6.12 -16.48
CA LYS A 113 15.14 4.92 -17.17
C LYS A 113 14.07 4.25 -16.32
N SER A 114 13.11 3.58 -16.93
CA SER A 114 12.14 2.78 -16.18
C SER A 114 12.85 1.68 -15.39
N GLY A 115 12.40 1.43 -14.16
CA GLY A 115 12.65 0.14 -13.50
C GLY A 115 11.92 -0.98 -14.22
N GLU A 116 12.24 -2.23 -13.87
CA GLU A 116 11.73 -3.44 -14.52
C GLU A 116 10.54 -4.03 -13.74
N ASP A 117 10.76 -5.15 -13.03
CA ASP A 117 9.70 -5.97 -12.43
C ASP A 117 8.88 -5.23 -11.36
N LEU A 118 9.54 -4.50 -10.46
CA LEU A 118 8.87 -3.74 -9.40
C LEU A 118 7.93 -2.67 -10.00
N THR A 119 8.43 -1.94 -11.00
CA THR A 119 7.67 -0.88 -11.68
C THR A 119 6.43 -1.44 -12.33
N LYS A 120 6.58 -2.55 -13.07
CA LYS A 120 5.46 -3.24 -13.70
C LYS A 120 4.46 -3.74 -12.66
N PHE A 121 4.93 -4.40 -11.61
CA PHE A 121 4.09 -4.92 -10.52
C PHE A 121 3.22 -3.83 -9.86
N LEU A 122 3.82 -2.68 -9.55
CA LEU A 122 3.14 -1.54 -8.93
C LEU A 122 2.20 -0.84 -9.91
N TYR A 123 2.58 -0.73 -11.19
CA TYR A 123 1.76 -0.10 -12.22
C TYR A 123 0.47 -0.88 -12.50
N GLU A 124 0.58 -2.19 -12.69
CA GLU A 124 -0.57 -3.08 -12.96
C GLU A 124 -1.62 -3.08 -11.84
N ARG A 125 -1.23 -2.67 -10.62
CA ARG A 125 -2.09 -2.60 -9.43
C ARG A 125 -2.50 -1.17 -9.06
N ASP A 126 -2.19 -0.18 -9.90
CA ASP A 126 -2.47 1.25 -9.65
C ASP A 126 -1.89 1.74 -8.29
N LEU A 127 -0.68 1.27 -7.94
CA LEU A 127 -0.01 1.58 -6.67
C LEU A 127 1.03 2.70 -6.78
N ILE A 128 1.51 3.01 -7.98
CA ILE A 128 2.46 4.12 -8.17
C ILE A 128 1.81 5.46 -7.78
N LEU A 129 0.51 5.62 -8.05
CA LEU A 129 -0.24 6.81 -7.61
C LEU A 129 -0.32 6.94 -6.09
N ASN A 130 -0.46 5.83 -5.37
CA ASN A 130 -0.46 5.81 -3.92
C ASN A 130 0.84 6.41 -3.36
N LEU A 131 1.99 6.00 -3.91
CA LEU A 131 3.28 6.54 -3.54
C LEU A 131 3.40 8.05 -3.81
N VAL A 132 3.05 8.48 -5.03
CA VAL A 132 3.28 9.87 -5.42
C VAL A 132 2.34 10.84 -4.71
N CYS A 133 1.09 10.45 -4.51
CA CYS A 133 0.07 11.24 -3.79
C CYS A 133 0.17 11.10 -2.26
N GLY A 134 0.79 10.03 -1.77
CA GLY A 134 1.08 9.77 -0.36
C GLY A 134 -0.13 9.45 0.53
N TRP A 135 0.09 9.52 1.84
CA TRP A 135 -0.82 8.96 2.85
C TRP A 135 -2.28 9.40 2.78
N LYS A 136 -2.54 10.69 2.53
CA LYS A 136 -3.93 11.20 2.43
C LYS A 136 -4.69 10.53 1.28
N TYR A 137 -4.02 10.29 0.16
CA TYR A 137 -4.61 9.57 -0.97
C TYR A 137 -4.86 8.10 -0.64
N ILE A 138 -3.90 7.44 0.02
CA ILE A 138 -4.03 6.04 0.49
C ILE A 138 -5.22 5.92 1.44
N ILE A 139 -5.33 6.78 2.45
CA ILE A 139 -6.43 6.77 3.42
C ILE A 139 -7.76 6.96 2.71
N ASN A 140 -7.86 7.94 1.80
CA ASN A 140 -9.08 8.18 1.04
C ASN A 140 -9.47 6.98 0.17
N LYS A 141 -8.49 6.31 -0.45
CA LYS A 141 -8.70 5.12 -1.29
C LYS A 141 -9.18 3.93 -0.46
N TYR A 142 -8.51 3.62 0.66
CA TYR A 142 -8.70 2.34 1.35
C TYR A 142 -9.52 2.41 2.65
N SER A 143 -9.91 3.60 3.14
CA SER A 143 -10.62 3.69 4.42
C SER A 143 -11.94 2.91 4.46
N SER A 144 -12.68 2.83 3.35
CA SER A 144 -13.91 2.02 3.29
C SER A 144 -13.64 0.51 3.16
N SER A 145 -12.43 0.12 2.77
CA SER A 145 -11.96 -1.28 2.72
C SER A 145 -11.54 -1.82 4.07
N VAL A 146 -11.59 -1.02 5.13
CA VAL A 146 -11.34 -1.44 6.52
C VAL A 146 -12.67 -1.40 7.27
N VAL A 147 -13.04 -2.52 7.87
CA VAL A 147 -14.38 -2.78 8.41
C VAL A 147 -14.35 -3.01 9.92
N LYS A 148 -15.48 -2.75 10.55
CA LYS A 148 -15.73 -3.05 11.97
C LYS A 148 -16.20 -4.50 12.09
N ILE A 149 -15.69 -5.21 13.09
CA ILE A 149 -16.18 -6.54 13.43
C ILE A 149 -16.70 -6.47 14.85
N GLU A 150 -18.02 -6.36 14.99
CA GLU A 150 -18.68 -6.46 16.29
C GLU A 150 -18.89 -7.92 16.63
N HIS A 151 -18.50 -8.32 17.84
CA HIS A 151 -18.74 -9.65 18.34
C HIS A 151 -19.20 -9.61 19.78
N LYS A 152 -20.00 -10.62 20.18
CA LYS A 152 -20.41 -10.80 21.57
C LYS A 152 -19.76 -12.05 22.14
N ASN A 153 -19.14 -11.91 23.30
CA ASN A 153 -18.63 -13.08 24.02
C ASN A 153 -19.80 -13.98 24.51
N SER A 154 -19.49 -15.15 25.09
CA SER A 154 -20.50 -16.07 25.62
C SER A 154 -21.33 -15.51 26.78
N LEU A 155 -20.88 -14.41 27.40
CA LEU A 155 -21.59 -13.70 28.47
C LEU A 155 -22.50 -12.58 27.92
N GLY A 156 -22.43 -12.31 26.62
CA GLY A 156 -23.19 -11.25 25.95
C GLY A 156 -22.50 -9.88 25.93
N ASP A 157 -21.27 -9.76 26.45
CA ASP A 157 -20.55 -8.50 26.44
C ASP A 157 -20.11 -8.17 25.01
N PRO A 158 -20.41 -6.95 24.51
CA PRO A 158 -19.98 -6.52 23.19
C PRO A 158 -18.49 -6.20 23.20
N ALA A 159 -17.81 -6.64 22.15
CA ALA A 159 -16.44 -6.30 21.83
C ALA A 159 -16.33 -5.96 20.35
N ILE A 160 -15.27 -5.23 19.99
CA ILE A 160 -15.02 -4.78 18.63
C ILE A 160 -13.61 -5.21 18.21
N GLY A 161 -13.49 -5.64 16.96
CA GLY A 161 -12.24 -5.82 16.26
C GLY A 161 -12.29 -5.11 14.91
N THR A 162 -11.18 -5.19 14.19
CA THR A 162 -11.04 -4.63 12.85
C THR A 162 -10.80 -5.77 11.85
N GLY A 163 -11.23 -5.57 10.60
CA GLY A 163 -10.78 -6.41 9.49
C GLY A 163 -10.56 -5.57 8.24
N PHE A 164 -9.94 -6.15 7.22
CA PHE A 164 -9.73 -5.47 5.95
C PHE A 164 -10.05 -6.35 4.75
N TYR A 165 -10.50 -5.70 3.69
CA TYR A 165 -10.95 -6.32 2.46
C TYR A 165 -9.79 -6.83 1.60
N PHE A 166 -9.90 -8.09 1.18
CA PHE A 166 -8.90 -8.76 0.37
C PHE A 166 -9.57 -9.63 -0.69
N GLY A 167 -9.21 -9.41 -1.95
CA GLY A 167 -9.64 -10.24 -3.07
C GLY A 167 -8.60 -11.30 -3.40
N ILE A 168 -9.02 -12.53 -3.62
CA ILE A 168 -8.15 -13.65 -4.03
C ILE A 168 -8.81 -14.47 -5.13
N ILE A 169 -8.00 -15.14 -5.96
CA ILE A 169 -8.50 -16.19 -6.86
C ILE A 169 -8.24 -17.53 -6.17
N ALA A 170 -9.31 -18.25 -5.86
CA ALA A 170 -9.27 -19.55 -5.20
C ALA A 170 -10.17 -20.55 -5.94
N ASN A 171 -9.65 -21.74 -6.18
CA ASN A 171 -10.30 -22.77 -6.99
C ASN A 171 -10.78 -22.26 -8.38
N GLY A 172 -9.94 -21.49 -9.07
CA GLY A 172 -10.28 -20.89 -10.37
C GLY A 172 -11.32 -19.76 -10.38
N ALA A 173 -11.86 -19.35 -9.23
CA ALA A 173 -12.88 -18.29 -9.12
C ALA A 173 -12.43 -17.15 -8.20
N PRO A 174 -12.83 -15.88 -8.45
CA PRO A 174 -12.60 -14.80 -7.51
C PRO A 174 -13.39 -15.07 -6.22
N LYS A 175 -12.76 -14.75 -5.09
CA LYS A 175 -13.34 -14.77 -3.76
C LYS A 175 -12.97 -13.50 -3.03
N ASP A 176 -13.97 -12.97 -2.34
CA ASP A 176 -13.87 -11.76 -1.55
C ASP A 176 -13.88 -12.10 -0.08
N LEU A 177 -12.85 -11.61 0.61
CA LEU A 177 -12.56 -11.94 2.00
C LEU A 177 -12.45 -10.67 2.83
N ILE A 178 -12.83 -10.76 4.11
CA ILE A 178 -12.29 -9.90 5.15
C ILE A 178 -11.25 -10.69 5.94
N ILE A 179 -10.03 -10.19 5.99
CA ILE A 179 -8.96 -10.74 6.82
C ILE A 179 -8.99 -10.04 8.18
N THR A 180 -8.92 -10.82 9.26
CA THR A 180 -8.84 -10.35 10.65
C THR A 180 -8.02 -11.34 11.50
N ASN A 181 -7.88 -11.09 12.81
CA ASN A 181 -7.31 -12.07 13.72
C ASN A 181 -8.33 -13.16 14.09
N LYS A 182 -7.84 -14.36 14.39
CA LYS A 182 -8.69 -15.43 14.92
C LYS A 182 -9.32 -15.03 16.24
N LEU A 183 -8.58 -14.38 17.12
CA LEU A 183 -9.08 -13.94 18.43
C LEU A 183 -10.32 -13.03 18.35
N VAL A 184 -10.49 -12.30 17.25
CA VAL A 184 -11.68 -11.46 16.99
C VAL A 184 -12.94 -12.30 16.75
N VAL A 185 -12.81 -13.54 16.27
CA VAL A 185 -13.93 -14.39 15.86
C VAL A 185 -14.10 -15.68 16.68
N GLU A 186 -13.06 -16.20 17.34
CA GLU A 186 -13.03 -17.55 17.93
C GLU A 186 -14.08 -17.79 19.03
N LYS A 187 -14.38 -16.78 19.84
CA LYS A 187 -15.26 -16.91 21.03
C LYS A 187 -16.57 -16.15 20.89
N ALA A 188 -16.91 -15.77 19.67
CA ALA A 188 -18.09 -14.98 19.38
C ALA A 188 -19.35 -15.86 19.30
N SER A 189 -20.35 -15.55 20.12
CA SER A 189 -21.70 -16.12 19.99
C SER A 189 -22.47 -15.51 18.81
N GLU A 190 -22.13 -14.29 18.44
CA GLU A 190 -22.68 -13.51 17.33
C GLU A 190 -21.56 -12.66 16.74
N ILE A 191 -21.46 -12.60 15.41
CA ILE A 191 -20.50 -11.77 14.66
C ILE A 191 -21.27 -10.92 13.66
N LYS A 192 -20.98 -9.62 13.64
CA LYS A 192 -21.43 -8.69 12.60
C LYS A 192 -20.23 -8.00 11.97
N VAL A 193 -20.18 -8.06 10.65
CA VAL A 193 -19.21 -7.29 9.86
C VAL A 193 -19.92 -6.04 9.39
N LEU A 194 -19.43 -4.87 9.80
CA LEU A 194 -20.03 -3.58 9.48
C LEU A 194 -19.08 -2.74 8.64
N SER A 195 -19.60 -2.14 7.59
CA SER A 195 -18.88 -1.15 6.79
C SER A 195 -18.55 0.10 7.63
N LYS A 196 -17.74 0.99 7.06
CA LYS A 196 -17.39 2.27 7.69
C LYS A 196 -18.64 3.06 8.13
N ASP A 197 -19.70 3.02 7.32
CA ASP A 197 -20.96 3.73 7.52
C ASP A 197 -22.03 2.88 8.24
N ASP A 198 -21.62 1.84 8.98
CA ASP A 198 -22.50 0.96 9.78
C ASP A 198 -23.46 0.08 8.96
N GLY A 199 -23.20 -0.09 7.66
CA GLY A 199 -23.93 -1.03 6.82
C GLY A 199 -23.45 -2.46 7.05
N GLU A 200 -24.37 -3.39 7.32
CA GLU A 200 -24.02 -4.80 7.53
C GLU A 200 -23.56 -5.47 6.22
N ILE A 201 -22.41 -6.13 6.28
CA ILE A 201 -21.81 -6.90 5.20
C ILE A 201 -22.07 -8.38 5.46
N LYS A 202 -22.80 -9.01 4.54
CA LYS A 202 -23.13 -10.44 4.64
C LYS A 202 -21.96 -11.32 4.25
N PHE A 203 -21.82 -12.43 4.96
CA PHE A 203 -20.78 -13.43 4.73
C PHE A 203 -21.33 -14.85 4.80
N LEU A 204 -20.67 -15.78 4.10
CA LEU A 204 -21.05 -17.18 3.96
C LEU A 204 -20.46 -18.07 5.05
N SER A 205 -19.19 -17.83 5.39
CA SER A 205 -18.43 -18.68 6.32
C SER A 205 -17.22 -17.95 6.88
N ILE A 206 -16.66 -18.49 7.97
CA ILE A 206 -15.42 -18.01 8.58
C ILE A 206 -14.45 -19.18 8.62
N ILE A 207 -13.28 -19.00 8.01
CA ILE A 207 -12.17 -19.96 8.03
C ILE A 207 -11.13 -19.43 9.02
N GLN A 208 -10.70 -20.27 9.96
CA GLN A 208 -9.75 -19.88 11.01
C GLN A 208 -8.43 -20.63 10.84
N ASP A 209 -7.32 -19.93 10.99
CA ASP A 209 -5.99 -20.48 11.13
C ASP A 209 -5.53 -20.30 12.58
N CYS A 210 -5.68 -21.38 13.35
CA CYS A 210 -5.32 -21.42 14.77
C CYS A 210 -3.83 -21.23 15.03
N SER A 211 -2.96 -21.53 14.06
CA SER A 211 -1.52 -21.49 14.24
C SER A 211 -0.94 -20.08 14.13
N ARG A 212 -1.60 -19.20 13.36
CA ARG A 212 -1.10 -17.85 13.05
C ARG A 212 -1.96 -16.73 13.61
N ASP A 213 -2.99 -17.05 14.39
CA ASP A 213 -4.02 -16.10 14.84
C ASP A 213 -4.65 -15.31 13.67
N LEU A 214 -5.04 -16.01 12.60
CA LEU A 214 -5.70 -15.42 11.43
C LEU A 214 -7.09 -15.99 11.23
N ALA A 215 -8.00 -15.15 10.72
CA ALA A 215 -9.31 -15.59 10.25
C ALA A 215 -9.70 -14.87 8.95
N PHE A 216 -10.43 -15.61 8.12
CA PHE A 216 -10.91 -15.19 6.81
C PHE A 216 -12.43 -15.31 6.78
N ILE A 217 -13.10 -14.16 6.72
CA ILE A 217 -14.55 -14.09 6.59
C ILE A 217 -14.87 -14.06 5.09
N VAL A 218 -15.46 -15.13 4.56
CA VAL A 218 -15.77 -15.28 3.14
C VAL A 218 -17.08 -14.57 2.84
N LEU A 219 -17.05 -13.54 2.00
CA LEU A 219 -18.22 -12.70 1.71
C LEU A 219 -19.24 -13.39 0.79
N GLU A 220 -20.51 -13.02 0.93
CA GLU A 220 -21.59 -13.49 0.05
C GLU A 220 -21.56 -12.79 -1.31
N ASN A 221 -21.22 -11.50 -1.31
CA ASN A 221 -21.21 -10.65 -2.50
C ASN A 221 -19.87 -9.92 -2.61
N GLU A 222 -19.48 -9.63 -3.85
CA GLU A 222 -18.33 -8.77 -4.14
C GLU A 222 -18.55 -7.36 -3.57
N LEU A 223 -17.49 -6.79 -2.99
CA LEU A 223 -17.49 -5.40 -2.57
C LEU A 223 -16.88 -4.55 -3.68
N SER A 224 -17.61 -3.53 -4.13
CA SER A 224 -17.08 -2.50 -5.03
C SER A 224 -16.18 -1.51 -4.27
N LEU A 225 -15.11 -2.07 -3.69
CA LEU A 225 -14.12 -1.40 -2.86
C LEU A 225 -12.73 -1.79 -3.37
N PRO A 226 -11.70 -0.94 -3.20
CA PRO A 226 -10.35 -1.32 -3.57
C PRO A 226 -9.83 -2.42 -2.62
N ALA A 227 -9.46 -3.57 -3.20
CA ALA A 227 -8.80 -4.65 -2.48
C ALA A 227 -7.36 -4.27 -2.13
N PHE A 228 -6.91 -4.74 -0.98
CA PHE A 228 -5.51 -4.61 -0.58
C PHE A 228 -4.61 -5.63 -1.31
N HIS A 229 -3.31 -5.33 -1.37
CA HIS A 229 -2.28 -6.27 -1.79
C HIS A 229 -1.30 -6.50 -0.63
N LEU A 230 -0.67 -7.68 -0.57
CA LEU A 230 0.30 -8.00 0.47
C LEU A 230 1.72 -7.63 0.01
N ASN A 231 2.52 -7.05 0.91
CA ASN A 231 3.93 -6.76 0.72
C ASN A 231 4.76 -7.37 1.86
N SER A 232 5.74 -8.19 1.54
CA SER A 232 6.65 -8.78 2.52
C SER A 232 7.96 -9.22 1.85
N PRO A 233 9.12 -9.12 2.53
CA PRO A 233 9.32 -8.53 3.86
C PRO A 233 9.28 -6.98 3.82
N ILE A 234 9.05 -6.36 4.98
CA ILE A 234 9.14 -4.89 5.15
C ILE A 234 10.42 -4.52 5.92
N GLU A 235 11.13 -3.48 5.50
CA GLU A 235 12.38 -3.07 6.14
C GLU A 235 12.15 -2.36 7.48
N ILE A 236 13.08 -2.50 8.41
CA ILE A 236 13.11 -1.73 9.66
C ILE A 236 13.21 -0.22 9.33
N LEU A 237 12.51 0.61 10.11
CA LEU A 237 12.28 2.04 9.89
C LEU A 237 11.42 2.37 8.65
N SER A 238 10.83 1.38 7.99
CA SER A 238 9.80 1.67 6.98
C SER A 238 8.61 2.36 7.64
N GLU A 239 8.24 3.52 7.12
CA GLU A 239 7.02 4.21 7.53
C GLU A 239 5.78 3.40 7.18
N ILE A 240 4.87 3.32 8.14
CA ILE A 240 3.59 2.61 8.01
C ILE A 240 2.45 3.47 8.54
N ILE A 241 1.23 3.12 8.12
CA ILE A 241 0.01 3.53 8.81
C ILE A 241 -0.78 2.30 9.22
N THR A 242 -1.53 2.41 10.31
CA THR A 242 -2.59 1.47 10.67
C THR A 242 -3.94 2.19 10.59
N ILE A 243 -4.96 1.49 10.11
CA ILE A 243 -6.35 1.97 10.07
C ILE A 243 -7.18 0.96 10.85
N GLY A 244 -7.94 1.43 11.85
CA GLY A 244 -8.76 0.52 12.64
C GLY A 244 -9.83 1.20 13.47
N TYR A 245 -10.51 0.41 14.29
CA TYR A 245 -11.61 0.84 15.15
C TYR A 245 -11.29 0.60 16.63
N PRO A 246 -10.28 1.29 17.18
CA PRO A 246 -9.99 1.19 18.61
C PRO A 246 -11.17 1.63 19.46
N SER A 247 -11.29 1.03 20.64
CA SER A 247 -12.11 1.58 21.71
C SER A 247 -11.50 2.91 22.16
N ILE A 248 -12.23 4.01 21.92
CA ILE A 248 -11.82 5.35 22.36
C ILE A 248 -12.61 5.68 23.64
N PRO A 249 -11.94 5.82 24.80
CA PRO A 249 -12.60 6.16 26.04
C PRO A 249 -13.44 7.45 25.93
N MET A 250 -14.57 7.49 26.62
CA MET A 250 -15.49 8.63 26.65
C MET A 250 -16.10 8.98 25.28
N THR A 251 -16.18 8.03 24.35
CA THR A 251 -16.89 8.18 23.08
C THR A 251 -18.08 7.22 22.98
N LYS A 252 -19.08 7.60 22.18
CA LYS A 252 -20.33 6.83 22.04
C LYS A 252 -20.28 5.76 20.95
N PHE A 253 -19.48 5.98 19.91
CA PHE A 253 -19.47 5.17 18.69
C PHE A 253 -18.05 4.67 18.39
N ALA A 254 -17.97 3.63 17.56
CA ALA A 254 -16.69 3.17 17.02
C ALA A 254 -16.22 4.11 15.90
N TYR A 255 -15.17 4.88 16.18
CA TYR A 255 -14.56 5.78 15.19
C TYR A 255 -13.40 5.10 14.50
N GLN A 256 -13.34 5.24 13.17
CA GLN A 256 -12.16 4.84 12.42
C GLN A 256 -11.01 5.77 12.74
N LEU A 257 -9.88 5.21 13.17
CA LEU A 257 -8.69 5.93 13.55
C LEU A 257 -7.52 5.52 12.66
N VAL A 258 -6.69 6.50 12.28
CA VAL A 258 -5.48 6.27 11.50
C VAL A 258 -4.28 6.71 12.31
N HIS A 259 -3.32 5.81 12.49
CA HIS A 259 -2.06 6.11 13.16
C HIS A 259 -0.87 5.85 12.24
N ARG A 260 0.05 6.81 12.18
CA ARG A 260 1.33 6.64 11.49
C ARG A 260 2.40 6.21 12.48
N GLY A 261 3.33 5.40 12.00
CA GLY A 261 4.50 4.96 12.74
C GLY A 261 5.53 4.36 11.79
N GLU A 262 6.37 3.49 12.33
CA GLU A 262 7.43 2.79 11.61
C GLU A 262 7.58 1.37 12.15
N VAL A 263 8.10 0.48 11.30
CA VAL A 263 8.54 -0.86 11.71
C VAL A 263 9.80 -0.71 12.55
N ASN A 264 9.85 -1.31 13.75
CA ASN A 264 10.96 -1.15 14.67
C ASN A 264 11.92 -2.34 14.68
N THR A 265 11.39 -3.57 14.72
CA THR A 265 12.19 -4.80 14.69
C THR A 265 11.30 -6.01 14.45
N TYR A 266 11.90 -7.12 14.05
CA TYR A 266 11.27 -8.45 14.07
C TYR A 266 11.58 -9.15 15.40
N VAL A 267 10.64 -9.95 15.89
CA VAL A 267 10.75 -10.75 17.12
C VAL A 267 10.06 -12.10 16.93
N GLU A 268 10.46 -13.07 17.75
CA GLU A 268 9.75 -14.33 17.92
C GLU A 268 9.18 -14.36 19.33
N ASP A 269 7.89 -14.69 19.47
CA ASP A 269 7.28 -14.85 20.80
C ASP A 269 7.62 -16.20 21.44
N TYR A 270 7.21 -16.41 22.70
CA TYR A 270 7.47 -17.68 23.40
C TYR A 270 6.78 -18.90 22.79
N SER A 271 5.82 -18.70 21.88
CA SER A 271 5.11 -19.75 21.17
C SER A 271 5.73 -20.05 19.79
N GLY A 272 6.79 -19.33 19.41
CA GLY A 272 7.45 -19.47 18.10
C GLY A 272 6.81 -18.65 16.98
N ASN A 273 5.87 -17.75 17.28
CA ASN A 273 5.23 -16.92 16.26
C ASN A 273 6.17 -15.81 15.81
N GLN A 274 6.31 -15.66 14.49
CA GLN A 274 7.08 -14.56 13.90
C GLN A 274 6.23 -13.29 13.90
N LEU A 275 6.75 -12.23 14.53
CA LEU A 275 6.08 -10.94 14.65
C LEU A 275 7.03 -9.79 14.28
N PHE A 276 6.49 -8.61 14.00
CA PHE A 276 7.27 -7.39 14.03
C PHE A 276 6.65 -6.35 14.95
N LEU A 277 7.50 -5.57 15.61
CA LEU A 277 7.11 -4.45 16.47
C LEU A 277 7.04 -3.17 15.64
N PHE A 278 6.13 -2.28 16.02
CA PHE A 278 5.92 -1.01 15.33
C PHE A 278 5.50 0.10 16.31
N SER A 279 5.69 1.35 15.89
CA SER A 279 5.51 2.53 16.76
C SER A 279 4.15 3.24 16.61
N ALA A 280 3.33 2.85 15.63
CA ALA A 280 1.99 3.40 15.48
C ALA A 280 1.14 3.02 16.70
N LYS A 281 0.45 4.00 17.29
CA LYS A 281 -0.35 3.76 18.48
C LYS A 281 -1.52 2.83 18.16
N THR A 282 -1.64 1.75 18.92
CA THR A 282 -2.81 0.87 18.93
C THR A 282 -3.39 0.75 20.34
N SER A 283 -4.55 0.11 20.41
CA SER A 283 -5.30 -0.16 21.63
C SER A 283 -6.33 -1.25 21.32
N SER A 284 -7.01 -1.77 22.34
CA SER A 284 -8.14 -2.69 22.17
C SER A 284 -9.10 -2.20 21.07
N GLY A 285 -9.48 -3.10 20.15
CA GLY A 285 -10.23 -2.80 18.92
C GLY A 285 -9.40 -2.74 17.64
N ASN A 286 -8.08 -2.55 17.75
CA ASN A 286 -7.17 -2.58 16.59
C ASN A 286 -6.71 -3.99 16.18
N SER A 287 -7.03 -5.04 16.94
CA SER A 287 -6.75 -6.41 16.50
C SER A 287 -7.46 -6.65 15.16
N GLY A 288 -6.68 -7.08 14.18
CA GLY A 288 -7.12 -7.30 12.80
C GLY A 288 -6.97 -6.07 11.89
N SER A 289 -6.47 -4.94 12.42
CA SER A 289 -6.19 -3.75 11.61
C SER A 289 -5.05 -4.00 10.62
N PRO A 290 -5.17 -3.57 9.35
CA PRO A 290 -4.08 -3.61 8.40
C PRO A 290 -2.94 -2.67 8.82
N ILE A 291 -1.70 -3.14 8.68
CA ILE A 291 -0.51 -2.29 8.64
C ILE A 291 -0.15 -2.04 7.19
N ILE A 292 -0.25 -0.78 6.77
CA ILE A 292 -0.18 -0.35 5.37
C ILE A 292 1.12 0.42 5.14
N ASP A 293 1.87 0.04 4.11
CA ASP A 293 3.09 0.71 3.68
C ASP A 293 2.84 1.92 2.75
N ARG A 294 3.93 2.56 2.31
CA ARG A 294 3.89 3.75 1.44
C ARG A 294 3.32 3.52 0.04
N PHE A 295 3.19 2.27 -0.40
CA PHE A 295 2.54 1.90 -1.66
C PHE A 295 1.05 1.63 -1.48
N GLY A 296 0.54 1.59 -0.25
CA GLY A 296 -0.82 1.19 0.05
C GLY A 296 -0.98 -0.34 0.16
N MET A 297 0.12 -1.07 0.34
CA MET A 297 0.12 -2.53 0.49
C MET A 297 0.19 -2.91 1.97
N ILE A 298 -0.31 -4.10 2.31
CA ILE A 298 -0.32 -4.64 3.66
C ILE A 298 1.02 -5.27 3.97
N ALA A 299 1.74 -4.70 4.93
CA ALA A 299 2.96 -5.24 5.49
C ALA A 299 2.71 -6.28 6.60
N GLY A 300 1.54 -6.22 7.23
CA GLY A 300 1.12 -7.13 8.26
C GLY A 300 -0.25 -6.77 8.85
N ILE A 301 -0.65 -7.50 9.88
CA ILE A 301 -1.91 -7.30 10.59
C ILE A 301 -1.63 -7.13 12.08
N VAL A 302 -2.20 -6.09 12.68
CA VAL A 302 -2.05 -5.80 14.12
C VAL A 302 -2.64 -6.96 14.91
N THR A 303 -1.88 -7.53 15.84
CA THR A 303 -2.32 -8.58 16.76
C THR A 303 -2.34 -8.06 18.20
N GLU A 304 -2.49 -8.95 19.19
CA GLU A 304 -2.45 -8.60 20.60
C GLU A 304 -1.13 -7.91 21.00
N GLU A 305 -1.25 -7.00 21.96
CA GLU A 305 -0.10 -6.28 22.50
C GLU A 305 0.79 -7.24 23.30
N LEU A 306 2.11 -7.15 23.11
CA LEU A 306 3.07 -7.87 23.94
C LEU A 306 3.14 -7.19 25.31
N PHE A 307 2.29 -7.66 26.22
CA PHE A 307 2.07 -7.06 27.52
C PHE A 307 2.15 -8.09 28.64
N GLU A 308 3.07 -7.86 29.57
CA GLU A 308 3.19 -8.62 30.81
C GLU A 308 2.64 -7.78 31.97
N LYS A 309 1.39 -8.05 32.37
CA LYS A 309 0.67 -7.27 33.39
C LYS A 309 1.48 -7.12 34.69
N GLU A 310 2.04 -8.20 35.20
CA GLU A 310 2.84 -8.18 36.43
C GLU A 310 4.12 -7.35 36.27
N ALA A 311 4.82 -7.48 35.15
CA ALA A 311 6.03 -6.70 34.87
C ALA A 311 5.72 -5.21 34.71
N PHE A 312 4.56 -4.85 34.16
CA PHE A 312 4.12 -3.46 34.09
C PHE A 312 3.88 -2.87 35.48
N TYR A 313 3.05 -3.51 36.32
CA TYR A 313 2.73 -2.96 37.64
C TYR A 313 3.90 -2.99 38.62
N GLN A 314 4.78 -3.99 38.55
CA GLN A 314 5.90 -4.14 39.49
C GLN A 314 7.18 -3.44 39.02
N LYS A 315 7.44 -3.41 37.71
CA LYS A 315 8.72 -2.94 37.15
C LYS A 315 8.57 -1.77 36.17
N GLY A 316 7.35 -1.31 35.88
CA GLY A 316 7.10 -0.26 34.90
C GLY A 316 7.42 -0.66 33.45
N LYS A 317 7.49 -1.96 33.13
CA LYS A 317 7.78 -2.46 31.78
C LYS A 317 6.60 -2.13 30.85
N LEU A 318 6.82 -1.20 29.90
CA LEU A 318 5.79 -0.79 28.95
C LEU A 318 5.43 -1.90 27.94
N PRO A 319 4.18 -1.96 27.47
CA PRO A 319 3.78 -2.86 26.38
C PRO A 319 4.47 -2.48 25.07
N TYR A 320 4.59 -3.46 24.17
CA TYR A 320 4.96 -3.25 22.78
C TYR A 320 3.83 -3.71 21.86
N TYR A 321 3.56 -2.94 20.82
CA TYR A 321 2.61 -3.31 19.79
C TYR A 321 3.27 -4.22 18.77
N ALA A 322 2.61 -5.32 18.42
CA ALA A 322 3.11 -6.34 17.53
C ALA A 322 2.13 -6.61 16.39
N ALA A 323 2.68 -7.09 15.29
CA ALA A 323 1.91 -7.47 14.11
C ALA A 323 2.42 -8.76 13.52
N ILE A 324 1.48 -9.54 12.99
CA ILE A 324 1.76 -10.73 12.20
C ILE A 324 2.21 -10.26 10.80
N PRO A 325 3.41 -10.64 10.32
CA PRO A 325 3.90 -10.25 9.00
C PRO A 325 2.99 -10.73 7.88
N ALA A 326 2.93 -9.97 6.78
CA ALA A 326 2.17 -10.35 5.59
C ALA A 326 2.62 -11.69 4.99
N GLU A 327 3.86 -12.13 5.24
CA GLU A 327 4.32 -13.47 4.87
C GLU A 327 3.49 -14.60 5.50
N GLU A 328 3.10 -14.46 6.77
CA GLU A 328 2.25 -15.44 7.46
C GLU A 328 0.82 -15.43 6.90
N ILE A 329 0.31 -14.26 6.49
CA ILE A 329 -0.96 -14.14 5.77
C ILE A 329 -0.87 -14.88 4.43
N MET A 330 0.23 -14.71 3.67
CA MET A 330 0.44 -15.40 2.40
C MET A 330 0.48 -16.93 2.55
N LYS A 331 1.18 -17.44 3.58
CA LYS A 331 1.24 -18.88 3.89
C LYS A 331 -0.15 -19.42 4.22
N SER A 332 -0.88 -18.74 5.10
CA SER A 332 -2.23 -19.13 5.51
C SER A 332 -3.23 -19.12 4.34
N LEU A 333 -3.16 -18.11 3.46
CA LEU A 333 -3.98 -18.05 2.24
C LEU A 333 -3.67 -19.21 1.29
N ALA A 334 -2.38 -19.56 1.11
CA ALA A 334 -1.99 -20.66 0.23
C ALA A 334 -2.51 -22.03 0.73
N GLU A 335 -2.57 -22.22 2.05
CA GLU A 335 -3.07 -23.44 2.68
C GLU A 335 -4.61 -23.54 2.63
N ASN A 336 -5.31 -22.44 2.90
CA ASN A 336 -6.78 -22.43 3.03
C ASN A 336 -7.53 -22.12 1.73
N PHE A 337 -6.87 -21.47 0.77
CA PHE A 337 -7.46 -21.01 -0.49
C PHE A 337 -6.56 -21.36 -1.69
N PRO A 338 -6.37 -22.65 -2.00
CA PRO A 338 -5.53 -23.07 -3.11
C PRO A 338 -6.07 -22.55 -4.45
N LYS A 339 -5.17 -22.20 -5.36
CA LYS A 339 -5.51 -21.65 -6.69
C LYS A 339 -6.15 -22.66 -7.67
N LYS A 340 -6.25 -23.93 -7.30
CA LYS A 340 -6.42 -25.09 -8.21
C LYS A 340 -7.55 -24.96 -9.23
#